data_AF-A0A496VL62-F1
#
_entry.id   AF-A0A496VL62-F1
#
_cell.length_a   1.000
_cell.length_b   1.000
_cell.length_c   1.000
_cell.angle_alpha   90.00
_cell.angle_beta   90.00
_cell.angle_gamma   90.00
#
_symmetry.space_group_name_H-M   'P 1'
#
loop_
_entity.id
_entity.type
_entity.pdbx_description
1 polymer ?
#
loop_
_entity_poly.entity_id
_entity_poly.type
_entity_poly.pdbx_seq_one_letter_code
_entity_poly.pdbx_strand_id
1 'polypeptide(L)' 'MCYTAVTDSLDAITQYHWLPETGQVYQQTDPLARITKTEYDAQGRIIAELAPNGAKTVYG' A
#
# COMPACT_ATOMS: atom_id res chain seq x y z
N MET A 1 -5.81 13.53 2.86
CA MET A 1 -5.34 12.13 2.73
C MET A 1 -4.84 11.67 4.09
N CYS A 2 -5.31 10.52 4.61
CA CYS A 2 -4.84 9.98 5.89
C CYS A 2 -3.76 8.92 5.66
N TYR A 3 -2.70 8.93 6.48
CA TYR A 3 -1.68 7.89 6.50
C TYR A 3 -1.39 7.49 7.95
N THR A 4 -0.90 6.27 8.12
CA THR A 4 -0.47 5.75 9.42
C THR A 4 0.97 5.29 9.29
N ALA A 5 1.84 5.76 10.16
CA ALA A 5 3.20 5.27 10.27
C ALA A 5 3.26 4.26 11.42
N VAL A 6 3.85 3.10 11.16
CA VAL A 6 4.14 2.07 12.16
C VAL A 6 5.65 1.99 12.27
N THR A 7 6.17 2.21 13.47
CA THR A 7 7.58 2.04 13.79
C THR A 7 7.75 0.68 14.48
N ASP A 8 8.54 -0.21 13.89
CA ASP A 8 8.85 -1.50 14.48
C ASP A 8 9.93 -1.36 15.59
N SER A 9 10.19 -2.45 16.34
CA SER A 9 11.19 -2.50 17.43
C SER A 9 12.63 -2.24 16.96
N LEU A 10 12.87 -2.27 15.65
CA LEU A 10 14.14 -1.96 14.99
C LEU A 10 14.22 -0.51 14.45
N ASP A 11 13.33 0.39 14.89
CA ASP A 11 13.18 1.77 14.37
C ASP A 11 12.85 1.84 12.87
N ALA A 12 12.38 0.73 12.31
CA ALA A 12 11.94 0.63 10.93
C ALA A 12 10.54 1.24 10.78
N ILE A 13 10.43 2.35 10.06
CA ILE A 13 9.16 3.05 9.83
C ILE A 13 8.51 2.54 8.55
N THR A 14 7.32 1.97 8.66
CA THR A 14 6.46 1.61 7.53
C THR A 14 5.25 2.53 7.48
N GLN A 15 4.99 3.16 6.34
CA GLN A 15 3.86 4.08 6.15
C GLN A 15 2.78 3.42 5.31
N TYR A 16 1.55 3.44 5.81
CA TYR A 16 0.36 2.94 5.14
C TYR A 16 -0.55 4.10 4.77
N HIS A 17 -0.97 4.18 3.52
CA HIS A 17 -1.94 5.14 3.03
C HIS A 17 -3.25 4.45 2.73
N TRP A 18 -4.34 5.04 3.20
CA TRP A 18 -5.66 4.45 3.18
C TRP A 18 -6.60 5.29 2.31
N LEU A 19 -7.52 4.63 1.61
CA LEU A 19 -8.63 5.26 0.91
C LEU A 19 -9.70 5.62 1.95
N PRO A 20 -10.07 6.90 2.11
CA PRO A 20 -11.03 7.31 3.13
C PRO A 20 -12.45 6.80 2.87
N GLU A 21 -12.77 6.47 1.62
CA GLU A 21 -14.08 5.97 1.20
C GLU A 21 -14.30 4.48 1.51
N THR A 22 -13.25 3.65 1.38
CA THR A 22 -13.34 2.19 1.58
C THR A 22 -12.57 1.68 2.79
N GLY A 23 -11.68 2.50 3.37
CA GLY A 23 -10.78 2.10 4.45
C GLY A 23 -9.62 1.19 4.00
N GLN A 24 -9.43 1.01 2.69
CA GLN A 24 -8.44 0.08 2.15
C GLN A 24 -7.06 0.73 1.96
N VAL A 25 -5.99 -0.03 2.16
CA VAL A 25 -4.61 0.45 1.98
C VAL A 25 -4.24 0.43 0.51
N TYR A 26 -4.13 1.60 -0.13
CA TYR A 26 -3.74 1.67 -1.55
C TYR A 26 -2.23 1.86 -1.77
N GLN A 27 -1.48 2.23 -0.72
CA GLN A 27 -0.04 2.42 -0.81
C GLN A 27 0.63 2.08 0.52
N GLN A 28 1.68 1.28 0.46
CA GLN A 28 2.58 0.97 1.55
C GLN A 28 3.98 1.48 1.18
N THR A 29 4.63 2.15 2.11
CA THR A 29 6.03 2.57 1.98
C THR A 29 6.85 1.90 3.08
N ASP A 30 7.76 1.03 2.70
CA ASP A 30 8.68 0.37 3.63
C ASP A 30 9.78 1.33 4.12
N PRO A 31 10.46 1.00 5.23
CA PRO A 31 11.59 1.78 5.77
C PRO A 31 12.74 2.02 4.78
N LEU A 32 12.86 1.16 3.76
CA LEU A 32 13.84 1.28 2.68
C LEU A 32 13.37 2.21 1.53
N ALA A 33 12.34 3.03 1.78
CA ALA A 33 11.67 3.88 0.79
C ALA A 33 11.11 3.11 -0.43
N ARG A 34 10.82 1.81 -0.23
CA ARG A 34 10.18 0.97 -1.25
C ARG A 34 8.68 1.19 -1.18
N ILE A 35 8.08 1.48 -2.33
CA ILE A 35 6.64 1.77 -2.42
C ILE A 35 5.95 0.59 -3.09
N THR A 36 4.99 -0.01 -2.39
CA THR A 36 4.05 -0.98 -2.94
C THR A 36 2.70 -0.29 -3.08
N LYS A 37 2.03 -0.43 -4.22
CA LYS A 37 0.68 0.10 -4.43
C LYS A 37 -0.29 -1.01 -4.73
N THR A 38 -1.50 -0.90 -4.21
CA THR A 38 -2.57 -1.86 -4.45
C THR A 38 -3.77 -1.12 -5.01
N GLU A 39 -4.24 -1.57 -6.17
CA GLU A 39 -5.41 -1.03 -6.85
C GLU A 39 -6.61 -1.92 -6.53
N TYR A 40 -7.73 -1.29 -6.16
CA TYR A 40 -8.97 -1.95 -5.81
C TYR A 40 -10.08 -1.59 -6.80
N ASP A 41 -11.00 -2.53 -7.05
CA ASP A 41 -12.25 -2.24 -7.76
C ASP A 41 -13.31 -1.62 -6.83
N ALA A 42 -14.45 -1.25 -7.41
CA ALA A 42 -15.59 -0.71 -6.66
C ALA A 42 -16.25 -1.72 -5.70
N GLN A 43 -15.90 -3.01 -5.77
CA GLN A 43 -16.32 -4.05 -4.83
C GLN A 43 -15.25 -4.31 -3.75
N GLY A 44 -14.14 -3.58 -3.76
CA GLY A 44 -13.04 -3.73 -2.80
C GLY A 44 -12.13 -4.92 -3.08
N ARG A 45 -12.17 -5.50 -4.28
CA ARG A 45 -11.25 -6.59 -4.70
C ARG A 45 -9.98 -6.01 -5.30
N ILE A 46 -8.86 -6.67 -5.06
CA ILE A 46 -7.56 -6.27 -5.62
C ILE A 46 -7.58 -6.58 -7.12
N ILE A 47 -7.40 -5.56 -7.95
CA ILE A 47 -7.29 -5.69 -9.42
C ILE A 47 -5.85 -5.58 -9.90
N ALA A 48 -4.99 -4.90 -9.14
CA ALA A 48 -3.58 -4.85 -9.44
C ALA A 48 -2.74 -4.56 -8.20
N GLU A 49 -1.50 -5.00 -8.24
CA GLU A 49 -0.47 -4.68 -7.27
C GLU A 49 0.79 -4.22 -8.02
N LEU A 50 1.34 -3.09 -7.62
CA LEU A 50 2.59 -2.55 -8.11
C LEU A 50 3.65 -2.73 -7.02
N ALA A 51 4.58 -3.64 -7.26
CA ALA A 51 5.71 -3.88 -6.40
C ALA A 51 6.77 -2.77 -6.55
N PRO A 52 7.63 -2.57 -5.54
CA PRO A 52 8.64 -1.51 -5.53
C PRO A 52 9.74 -1.68 -6.59
N ASN A 53 9.89 -2.89 -7.13
CA ASN A 53 10.77 -3.18 -8.26
C ASN A 53 10.15 -2.81 -9.62
N GLY A 54 8.96 -2.21 -9.63
CA GLY A 54 8.22 -1.85 -10.85
C GLY A 54 7.41 -3.00 -11.45
N ALA A 55 7.42 -4.20 -10.84
CA ALA A 55 6.59 -5.30 -11.30
C ALA A 55 5.11 -4.97 -11.01
N LYS A 56 4.28 -5.01 -12.06
CA LYS A 56 2.83 -4.89 -11.93
C LYS A 56 2.19 -6.26 -12.10
N THR A 57 1.53 -6.72 -11.06
CA THR A 57 0.69 -7.93 -11.09
C THR A 57 -0.74 -7.49 -11.24
N VAL A 58 -1.46 -8.00 -12.25
CA VAL A 58 -2.88 -7.70 -12.47
C VAL A 58 -3.68 -8.96 -12.22
N TYR A 59 -4.77 -8.83 -11.45
CA TYR A 59 -5.68 -9.90 -11.11
C TYR A 59 -6.98 -9.68 -11.89
N GLY A 60 -7.41 -10.69 -12.66
CA GLY A 60 -8.57 -10.65 -13.56
C GLY A 60 -9.44 -11.88 -13.43
#